data_AF-A0AAW0PUN6-F1
#
_entry.id   AF-A0AAW0PUN6-F1
#
_cell.length_a   1.000
_cell.length_b   1.000
_cell.length_c   1.000
_cell.angle_alpha   90.00
_cell.angle_beta   90.00
_cell.angle_gamma   90.00
#
_symmetry.space_group_name_H-M   'P 1'
#
loop_
_entity.id
_entity.type
_entity.pdbx_description
1 polymer ?
#
loop_
_entity_poly.entity_id
_entity_poly.type
_entity_poly.pdbx_seq_one_letter_code
_entity_poly.pdbx_strand_id
1 'polypeptide(L)'
;MKAAALANVPKHIEHFSKFSPSPLSMKQFLDFGSTNACERTSFVFLRQELPVRLSNIMKEINLLPERLLTTPSVQLVHNWYV
;
A
#
# COMPACT_ATOMS: atom_id res chain seq x y z
N MET A 1 -13.91 -11.29 14.46
CA MET A 1 -13.14 -11.32 13.19
C MET A 1 -12.37 -10.03 12.90
N LYS A 2 -13.01 -8.84 12.91
CA LYS A 2 -12.35 -7.54 12.61
C LYS A 2 -11.12 -7.22 13.49
N ALA A 3 -11.20 -7.47 14.79
CA ALA A 3 -10.10 -7.22 15.74
C ALA A 3 -8.85 -8.08 15.47
N ALA A 4 -9.02 -9.34 15.03
CA ALA A 4 -7.91 -10.25 14.73
C ALA A 4 -7.19 -9.89 13.42
N ALA A 5 -7.93 -9.34 12.43
CA ALA A 5 -7.34 -8.83 11.21
C ALA A 5 -6.52 -7.55 11.46
N LEU A 6 -7.03 -6.64 12.30
CA LEU A 6 -6.35 -5.40 12.69
C LEU A 6 -5.08 -5.67 13.51
N ALA A 7 -5.08 -6.72 14.35
CA ALA A 7 -3.90 -7.12 15.14
C ALA A 7 -2.70 -7.54 14.27
N ASN A 8 -2.92 -7.92 13.01
CA ASN A 8 -1.86 -8.33 12.08
C ASN A 8 -1.34 -7.18 11.21
N VAL A 9 -1.94 -5.99 11.25
CA VAL A 9 -1.54 -4.87 10.39
C VAL A 9 -0.06 -4.49 10.57
N PRO A 10 0.50 -4.40 11.79
CA PRO A 10 1.94 -4.12 11.94
C PRO A 10 2.83 -5.17 11.27
N LYS A 11 2.44 -6.45 11.29
CA LYS A 11 3.16 -7.54 10.64
C LYS A 11 3.07 -7.45 9.12
N HIS A 12 1.91 -7.08 8.58
CA HIS A 12 1.74 -6.87 7.13
C HIS A 12 2.55 -5.68 6.65
N ILE A 13 2.51 -4.54 7.37
CA ILE A 13 3.33 -3.37 7.04
C ILE A 13 4.82 -3.74 7.03
N GLU A 14 5.30 -4.45 8.06
CA GLU A 14 6.68 -4.92 8.12
C GLU A 14 7.06 -5.89 7.00
N HIS A 15 6.13 -6.79 6.61
CA HIS A 15 6.38 -7.72 5.52
C HIS A 15 6.46 -7.01 4.16
N PHE A 16 5.45 -6.21 3.84
CA PHE A 16 5.31 -5.62 2.51
C PHE A 16 6.23 -4.41 2.29
N SER A 17 6.65 -3.71 3.35
CA SER A 17 7.61 -2.59 3.24
C SER A 17 9.02 -3.02 2.85
N LYS A 18 9.32 -4.34 2.82
CA LYS A 18 10.62 -4.88 2.39
C LYS A 18 10.74 -4.99 0.87
N PHE A 19 9.63 -4.92 0.15
CA PHE A 19 9.62 -4.97 -1.31
C PHE A 19 9.63 -3.56 -1.87
N SER A 20 10.33 -3.37 -2.99
CA SER A 20 10.29 -2.12 -3.75
C SER A 20 9.01 -2.04 -4.60
N PRO A 21 8.34 -0.88 -4.67
CA PRO A 21 7.23 -0.66 -5.59
C PRO A 21 7.64 -0.91 -7.05
N SER A 22 6.76 -1.52 -7.83
CA SER A 22 6.98 -1.79 -9.24
C SER A 22 6.58 -0.59 -10.10
N PRO A 23 7.52 0.14 -10.72
CA PRO A 23 7.14 1.24 -11.60
C PRO A 23 6.50 0.71 -12.89
N LEU A 24 5.46 1.40 -13.35
CA LEU A 24 4.80 1.11 -14.62
C LEU A 24 4.89 2.35 -15.51
N SER A 25 5.30 2.13 -16.76
CA SER A 25 5.30 3.16 -17.80
C SER A 25 3.90 3.36 -18.39
N MET A 26 3.67 4.53 -19.00
CA MET A 26 2.43 4.79 -19.74
C MET A 26 2.18 3.76 -20.86
N LYS A 27 3.24 3.29 -21.51
CA LYS A 27 3.14 2.23 -22.52
C LYS A 27 2.59 0.93 -21.93
N GLN A 28 3.10 0.48 -20.77
CA GLN A 28 2.60 -0.75 -20.13
C GLN A 28 1.13 -0.65 -19.72
N PHE A 29 0.68 0.52 -19.24
CA PHE A 29 -0.74 0.73 -18.94
C PHE A 29 -1.63 0.64 -20.19
N LEU A 30 -1.23 1.31 -21.27
CA LEU A 30 -1.97 1.29 -22.53
C LEU A 30 -1.97 -0.09 -23.19
N ASP A 31 -0.82 -0.77 -23.21
CA ASP A 31 -0.67 -2.11 -23.77
C ASP A 31 -1.55 -3.11 -22.99
N PHE A 32 -1.57 -3.01 -21.65
CA PHE A 32 -2.44 -3.82 -20.80
C PHE A 32 -3.93 -3.62 -21.14
N GLY A 33 -4.40 -2.37 -21.19
CA GLY A 33 -5.81 -2.06 -21.45
C GLY A 33 -6.26 -2.34 -22.88
N SER A 34 -5.36 -2.30 -23.87
CA SER A 34 -5.71 -2.42 -25.29
C SER A 34 -5.62 -3.85 -25.84
N THR A 35 -4.68 -4.64 -25.34
CA THR A 35 -4.38 -5.97 -25.92
C THR A 35 -4.63 -7.13 -24.97
N ASN A 36 -4.55 -6.89 -23.66
CA ASN A 36 -4.48 -7.93 -22.63
C ASN A 36 -5.32 -7.56 -21.39
N ALA A 37 -6.48 -6.92 -21.57
CA ALA A 37 -7.36 -6.44 -20.50
C ALA A 37 -7.98 -7.61 -19.71
N CYS A 38 -7.14 -8.34 -19.01
CA CYS A 38 -7.45 -9.52 -18.22
C CYS A 38 -7.56 -9.08 -16.76
N GLU A 39 -8.78 -9.00 -16.27
CA GLU A 39 -9.09 -8.64 -14.89
C GLU A 39 -8.30 -9.49 -13.89
N ARG A 40 -8.14 -10.80 -14.16
CA ARG A 40 -7.39 -11.72 -13.30
C ARG A 40 -5.92 -11.31 -13.16
N THR A 41 -5.28 -10.89 -14.25
CA THR A 41 -3.89 -10.42 -14.23
C THR A 41 -3.78 -9.11 -13.46
N SER A 42 -4.71 -8.16 -13.71
CA SER A 42 -4.79 -6.90 -12.94
C SER A 42 -4.94 -7.18 -11.45
N PHE A 43 -5.88 -8.04 -11.07
CA PHE A 43 -6.12 -8.41 -9.68
C PHE A 43 -4.89 -9.04 -9.02
N VAL A 44 -4.22 -9.99 -9.69
CA VAL A 44 -3.01 -10.64 -9.14
C VAL A 44 -1.87 -9.64 -8.96
N PHE A 45 -1.73 -8.68 -9.87
CA PHE A 45 -0.76 -7.59 -9.73
C PHE A 45 -1.13 -6.66 -8.57
N LEU A 46 -2.33 -6.10 -8.58
CA LEU A 46 -2.78 -5.08 -7.62
C LEU A 46 -2.89 -5.62 -6.19
N ARG A 47 -3.31 -6.87 -6.00
CA ARG A 47 -3.39 -7.47 -4.65
C ARG A 47 -2.02 -7.59 -3.97
N GLN A 48 -0.93 -7.56 -4.74
CA GLN A 48 0.44 -7.57 -4.23
C GLN A 48 1.03 -6.15 -4.21
N GLU A 49 0.92 -5.42 -5.31
CA GLU A 49 1.53 -4.10 -5.50
C GLU A 49 0.91 -3.03 -4.59
N LEU A 50 -0.41 -3.05 -4.37
CA LEU A 50 -1.07 -2.06 -3.50
C LEU A 50 -0.58 -2.18 -2.04
N PRO A 51 -0.57 -3.36 -1.39
CA PRO A 51 0.03 -3.52 -0.07
C PRO A 51 1.49 -3.10 0.01
N VAL A 52 2.31 -3.37 -1.03
CA VAL A 52 3.72 -2.92 -1.09
C VAL A 52 3.80 -1.40 -1.02
N ARG A 53 3.04 -0.69 -1.86
CA ARG A 53 3.05 0.79 -1.88
C ARG A 53 2.57 1.39 -0.58
N LEU A 54 1.43 0.91 -0.07
CA LEU A 54 0.84 1.39 1.18
C LEU A 54 1.78 1.15 2.37
N SER A 55 2.44 0.00 2.44
CA SER A 55 3.33 -0.32 3.54
C SER A 55 4.63 0.49 3.51
N ASN A 56 5.18 0.77 2.32
CA ASN A 56 6.36 1.62 2.18
C ASN A 56 6.07 3.05 2.68
N ILE A 57 4.98 3.68 2.22
CA ILE A 57 4.65 5.05 2.68
C ILE A 57 4.26 5.08 4.16
N MET A 58 3.63 4.03 4.69
CA MET A 58 3.35 3.92 6.12
C MET A 58 4.62 3.85 6.97
N LYS A 59 5.69 3.20 6.48
CA LYS A 59 7.00 3.25 7.15
C LYS A 59 7.57 4.66 7.15
N GLU A 60 7.47 5.40 6.05
CA GLU A 60 7.92 6.79 5.99
C GLU A 60 7.10 7.71 6.91
N ILE A 61 5.77 7.56 6.95
CA ILE A 61 4.90 8.30 7.87
C ILE A 61 5.34 8.07 9.32
N ASN A 62 5.64 6.83 9.70
CA ASN A 62 6.07 6.48 11.06
C ASN A 62 7.46 7.04 11.44
N LEU A 63 8.22 7.58 10.48
CA LEU A 63 9.51 8.25 10.71
C LEU A 63 9.38 9.78 10.80
N LEU A 64 8.17 10.33 10.64
CA LEU A 64 7.92 11.75 10.80
C LEU A 64 8.16 12.20 12.26
N PRO A 65 8.44 13.50 12.50
CA PRO A 65 8.60 14.02 13.85
C PRO A 65 7.37 13.76 14.72
N GLU A 66 7.57 13.41 15.99
CA GLU A 66 6.50 13.06 16.94
C GLU A 66 5.41 14.15 17.04
N ARG A 67 5.79 15.42 17.00
CA ARG A 67 4.85 16.56 17.02
C ARG A 67 3.90 16.56 15.81
N LEU A 68 4.36 16.06 14.67
CA LEU A 68 3.54 15.93 13.46
C LEU A 68 2.66 14.67 13.53
N LEU A 69 3.25 13.55 13.96
CA LEU A 69 2.54 12.27 14.13
C LEU A 69 1.35 12.39 15.09
N THR A 70 1.47 13.20 16.14
CA THR A 70 0.40 13.41 17.14
C THR A 70 -0.73 14.32 16.67
N THR A 71 -0.61 14.96 15.49
CA THR A 71 -1.68 15.80 14.96
C THR A 71 -2.90 14.94 14.58
N PRO A 72 -4.14 15.42 14.85
CA PRO A 72 -5.35 14.68 14.49
C PRO A 72 -5.45 14.33 13.00
N SER A 73 -4.97 15.23 12.13
CA SER A 73 -5.00 15.02 10.68
C SER A 73 -4.10 13.87 10.23
N VAL A 74 -2.90 13.73 10.82
CA VAL A 74 -1.99 12.61 10.49
C VAL A 74 -2.56 11.30 11.01
N GLN A 75 -3.12 11.29 12.23
CA GLN A 75 -3.79 10.11 12.79
C GLN A 75 -5.01 9.69 11.95
N LEU A 76 -5.77 10.64 11.42
CA LEU A 76 -6.89 10.36 10.53
C LEU A 76 -6.44 9.66 9.24
N VAL A 77 -5.42 10.19 8.58
CA VAL A 77 -4.87 9.58 7.35
C VAL A 77 -4.26 8.21 7.65
N HIS A 78 -3.51 8.08 8.74
CA HIS A 78 -2.94 6.80 9.17
C HIS A 78 -4.04 5.72 9.33
N ASN A 79 -5.17 6.08 9.93
CA ASN A 79 -6.31 5.17 10.11
C ASN A 79 -7.06 4.82 8.81
N TRP A 80 -6.89 5.59 7.73
CA TRP A 80 -7.42 5.21 6.40
C TRP A 80 -6.55 4.19 5.69
N TYR A 81 -5.26 4.13 6.02
CA TYR A 81 -4.31 3.17 5.45
C TYR A 81 -4.36 1.78 6.14
N VAL A 82 -4.91 1.73 7.36
CA VAL A 82 -5.00 0.55 8.25
C VAL A 82 -6.39 -0.08 8.18
#